data_AF-A0A957UBJ8-F1
#
_entry.id   AF-A0A957UBJ8-F1
#
_cell.length_a   1.000
_cell.length_b   1.000
_cell.length_c   1.000
_cell.angle_alpha   90.00
_cell.angle_beta   90.00
_cell.angle_gamma   90.00
#
_symmetry.space_group_name_H-M   'P 1'
#
loop_
_entity.id
_entity.type
_entity.pdbx_description
1 polymer ?
#
loop_
_entity_poly.entity_id
_entity_poly.type
_entity_poly.pdbx_seq_one_letter_code
_entity_poly.pdbx_strand_id
1 'polypeptide(L)' 'MQDYAIPEYVKNGELIRWVDEMVELCKPDQVHWCDGSQEEYDSLCDLMVEGGTFIRLNQEKRPNSFLA' A
#
# COMPACT_ATOMS: atom_id res chain seq x y z
N MET A 1 -18.53 -11.67 2.73
CA MET A 1 -17.90 -11.87 4.05
C MET A 1 -16.70 -10.94 4.04
N GLN A 2 -16.52 -10.09 5.05
CA GLN A 2 -15.40 -9.15 5.04
C GLN A 2 -14.11 -9.94 5.27
N ASP A 3 -13.42 -10.27 4.18
CA ASP A 3 -12.21 -11.09 4.20
C ASP A 3 -10.94 -10.22 4.29
N TYR A 4 -11.02 -9.06 4.94
CA TYR A 4 -9.88 -8.19 5.17
C TYR A 4 -9.81 -7.74 6.63
N ALA A 5 -8.60 -7.74 7.20
CA ALA A 5 -8.39 -7.39 8.60
C ALA A 5 -8.40 -5.88 8.78
N ILE A 6 -9.15 -5.39 9.76
CA ILE A 6 -9.10 -4.00 10.21
C ILE A 6 -8.06 -3.90 11.32
N PRO A 7 -6.99 -3.10 11.17
CA PRO A 7 -5.96 -2.97 12.18
C PRO A 7 -6.51 -2.40 13.48
N GLU A 8 -5.92 -2.79 14.62
CA GLU A 8 -6.39 -2.33 15.93
C GLU A 8 -6.33 -0.81 16.10
N TYR A 9 -5.41 -0.13 15.41
CA TYR A 9 -5.29 1.32 15.47
C TYR A 9 -6.41 2.07 14.73
N VAL A 10 -7.22 1.38 13.91
CA VAL A 10 -8.36 1.98 13.19
C VAL A 10 -9.59 1.94 14.08
N LYS A 11 -9.98 3.09 14.64
CA LYS A 11 -11.13 3.22 15.56
C LYS A 11 -12.32 3.99 14.98
N ASN A 12 -12.15 4.66 13.84
CA ASN A 12 -13.21 5.47 13.25
C ASN A 12 -14.21 4.59 12.50
N GLY A 13 -15.45 4.48 13.03
CA GLY A 13 -16.50 3.65 12.44
C GLY A 13 -16.98 4.12 11.07
N GLU A 14 -16.97 5.43 10.80
CA GLU A 14 -17.34 5.97 9.49
C GLU A 14 -16.29 5.63 8.42
N LEU A 15 -15.00 5.61 8.81
CA LEU A 15 -13.93 5.17 7.92
C LEU A 15 -14.10 3.68 7.54
N ILE A 16 -14.37 2.82 8.52
CA ILE A 16 -14.57 1.39 8.29
C ILE A 16 -15.75 1.16 7.34
N ARG A 17 -16.89 1.81 7.61
CA ARG A 17 -18.08 1.74 6.75
C ARG A 17 -17.79 2.20 5.33
N TRP A 18 -17.02 3.27 5.17
CA TRP A 18 -16.64 3.75 3.84
C TRP A 18 -15.72 2.75 3.11
N VAL A 19 -14.75 2.14 3.79
CA VAL A 19 -13.89 1.11 3.17
C VAL A 19 -14.73 -0.09 2.72
N ASP A 20 -15.72 -0.52 3.52
CA ASP A 20 -16.66 -1.57 3.12
C ASP A 20 -17.40 -1.24 1.83
N GLU A 21 -17.95 -0.02 1.74
CA GLU A 21 -18.63 0.47 0.53
C GLU A 21 -17.68 0.44 -0.69
N MET A 22 -16.40 0.78 -0.52
CA MET A 22 -15.40 0.74 -1.60
C MET A 22 -15.02 -0.69 -1.99
N VAL A 23 -14.92 -1.62 -1.04
CA VAL A 23 -14.61 -3.04 -1.32
C VAL A 23 -15.75 -3.68 -2.10
N GLU A 24 -17.01 -3.41 -1.73
CA GLU A 24 -18.18 -3.91 -2.47
C GLU A 24 -18.24 -3.38 -3.90
N LEU A 25 -17.85 -2.11 -4.11
CA LEU A 25 -17.85 -1.46 -5.41
C LEU A 25 -16.69 -1.94 -6.31
N CYS A 26 -15.46 -1.85 -5.81
CA CYS A 26 -14.24 -2.07 -6.59
C CYS A 26 -13.89 -3.54 -6.71
N LYS A 27 -14.37 -4.39 -5.78
CA LYS A 27 -14.07 -5.82 -5.70
C LYS A 27 -12.56 -6.12 -5.83
N PRO A 28 -11.71 -5.49 -5.01
CA PRO A 28 -10.27 -5.71 -5.10
C PRO A 28 -9.92 -7.13 -4.69
N ASP A 29 -8.81 -7.65 -5.20
CA ASP A 29 -8.29 -8.96 -4.77
C ASP A 29 -7.87 -8.94 -3.29
N GLN A 30 -7.32 -7.82 -2.81
CA GLN A 30 -6.84 -7.64 -1.44
C GLN A 30 -6.98 -6.18 -0.98
N VAL A 31 -7.10 -5.99 0.34
CA VAL A 31 -7.06 -4.68 1.00
C VAL A 31 -5.82 -4.62 1.89
N HIS A 32 -4.95 -3.65 1.65
CA HIS A 32 -3.75 -3.38 2.46
C HIS A 32 -3.91 -2.06 3.20
N TRP A 33 -3.73 -2.07 4.52
CA TRP A 33 -3.75 -0.86 5.35
C TRP A 33 -2.33 -0.33 5.51
N CYS A 34 -2.04 0.81 4.86
CA CYS A 34 -0.73 1.44 4.93
C CYS A 34 -0.40 1.91 6.35
N ASP A 35 0.69 1.42 6.93
CA ASP A 35 1.18 1.85 8.25
C ASP A 35 2.24 2.98 8.16
N GLY A 36 2.80 3.21 6.97
CA GLY A 36 3.81 4.26 6.73
C GLY A 36 5.20 3.94 7.28
N SER A 37 5.48 2.70 7.68
CA SER A 37 6.81 2.25 8.09
C SER A 37 7.82 2.29 6.94
N GLN A 38 9.11 2.27 7.28
CA GLN A 38 10.18 2.20 6.28
C GLN A 38 10.15 0.85 5.55
N GLU A 39 9.85 -0.22 6.28
CA GLU A 39 9.72 -1.58 5.76
C GLU A 39 8.58 -1.68 4.73
N GLU A 40 7.44 -1.04 5.00
CA GLU A 40 6.33 -0.94 4.05
C GLU A 40 6.74 -0.16 2.80
N TYR A 41 7.36 1.00 2.98
CA TYR A 41 7.85 1.82 1.87
C TYR A 41 8.81 1.03 0.96
N ASP A 42 9.81 0.37 1.56
CA ASP A 42 10.81 -0.40 0.83
C ASP A 42 10.15 -1.55 0.06
N SER A 43 9.21 -2.27 0.69
CA SER A 43 8.48 -3.39 0.08
C SER A 43 7.62 -2.95 -1.11
N LEU A 44 6.92 -1.81 -1.00
CA LEU A 44 6.10 -1.27 -2.09
C LEU A 44 6.98 -0.76 -3.24
N CYS A 45 8.10 -0.11 -2.93
CA CYS A 45 9.06 0.34 -3.94
C CYS A 45 9.67 -0.84 -4.70
N ASP A 46 10.03 -1.92 -4.00
CA ASP A 46 10.54 -3.13 -4.63
C ASP A 46 9.48 -3.78 -5.53
N LEU A 47 8.22 -3.88 -5.07
CA LEU A 47 7.12 -4.36 -5.90
C LEU A 47 6.94 -3.53 -7.19
N MET A 48 7.07 -2.20 -7.09
CA MET A 48 6.97 -1.32 -8.27
C MET A 48 8.16 -1.47 -9.22
N VAL A 49 9.35 -1.76 -8.71
CA VAL A 49 10.53 -2.05 -9.55
C VAL A 49 10.38 -3.41 -10.24
N GLU A 50 9.94 -4.43 -9.51
CA GLU A 50 9.66 -5.76 -10.07
C GLU A 50 8.56 -5.71 -11.15
N GLY A 51 7.53 -4.89 -10.93
CA GLY A 51 6.45 -4.65 -11.89
C GLY A 51 6.85 -3.77 -13.09
N GLY A 52 8.04 -3.19 -13.09
CA GLY A 52 8.55 -2.33 -14.15
C GLY A 52 7.98 -0.91 -14.17
N THR A 53 7.14 -0.56 -13.19
CA THR A 53 6.64 0.81 -13.00
C THR A 53 7.76 1.74 -12.55
N PHE A 54 8.66 1.25 -11.68
CA PHE A 54 9.80 2.01 -11.18
C PHE A 54 11.14 1.50 -11.71
N ILE A 55 12.07 2.43 -11.90
CA ILE A 55 13.49 2.15 -12.12
C ILE A 55 14.28 2.72 -10.94
N ARG A 56 14.93 1.83 -10.18
CA ARG A 56 15.79 2.23 -9.06
C ARG A 56 17.00 3.01 -9.59
N LEU A 57 17.21 4.22 -9.07
CA LEU A 57 18.33 5.07 -9.50
C LEU A 57 19.65 4.63 -8.86
N ASN A 58 20.76 5.18 -9.38
CA ASN A 58 22.08 4.95 -8.83
C ASN A 58 22.15 5.41 -7.36
N GLN A 59 22.45 4.49 -6.45
CA GLN A 59 22.38 4.73 -5.01
C GLN A 59 23.50 5.63 -4.46
N GLU A 60 24.63 5.74 -5.15
CA GLU A 60 25.71 6.66 -4.76
C GLU A 60 25.34 8.12 -5.06
N LYS A 61 24.59 8.35 -6.15
CA LYS A 61 24.19 9.69 -6.58
C LYS A 61 22.83 10.13 -6.04
N ARG A 62 21.89 9.18 -5.95
CA ARG A 62 20.49 9.39 -5.61
C ARG A 62 20.00 8.18 -4.78
N PRO A 63 20.45 8.09 -3.51
CA PRO A 63 19.99 7.02 -2.63
C PRO A 63 18.47 7.09 -2.46
N ASN A 64 17.85 5.93 -2.35
CA ASN A 64 16.40 5.77 -2.15
C ASN A 64 15.52 6.57 -3.15
N SER A 65 15.95 6.62 -4.41
CA SER A 65 15.24 7.36 -5.47
C SER A 65 14.89 6.44 -6.64
N PHE A 66 13.75 6.73 -7.27
CA PHE A 66 13.18 5.95 -8.37
C PHE A 66 12.72 6.87 -9.51
N LEU A 67 12.73 6.37 -10.73
CA LEU A 67 12.12 6.99 -11.91
C LEU A 67 10.87 6.19 -12.28
N ALA A 68 9.77 6.88 -12.57
CA ALA A 68 8.50 6.33 -13.01
C ALA A 68 8.15 6.82 -14.42
#